data_AF-A0A851B0L3-F1
#
_entry.id   AF-A0A851B0L3-F1
#
_cell.length_a   1.000
_cell.length_b   1.000
_cell.length_c   1.000
_cell.angle_alpha   90.00
_cell.angle_beta   90.00
_cell.angle_gamma   90.00
#
_symmetry.space_group_name_H-M   'P 1'
#
loop_
_entity.id
_entity.type
_entity.pdbx_description
1 polymer ?
#
loop_
_entity_poly.entity_id
_entity_poly.type
_entity_poly.pdbx_seq_one_letter_code
_entity_poly.pdbx_strand_id
1 'polypeptide(L)'
;VAGDEGVLHASGNGVPPVTKDYCIIYNSNWVSLPKTLDNATFRTLENLTSTVLCSSSEVPSGLMKDKAVVVMRGNCTFLEKARIAQSLGAKMLLIASKSRLSAISDNKTDFEDVTLPIALIRYSDIVDMQLVLGNEVNVTLYSPPLPEFDYSMVVIFLIAVFTVALGGYWSGVAELENLKAVASPGERETRRKKEENVTFTPVTVILFVVICCVMLVLLYFFYKWLVYVIISVFCLASAMSLYNCLAALIGEIPFGQCRITCSNKTIEVRLIFLAMFCIAAAVVWAVFRNEDRWAWILQDILGVAFCLNFIKTLKMPNFKSCVILLGLLLLYDVFFVFITPFITKNGASIMVEVAAGPFGNSEKLPVVIRVPRLEHSASTLCDLPFSLLGFGDIIVPGLLVAYCRRFDVQTRSSSVYYISCTIAYAVGMVLTFIVLALMKMGQPALLYLVPCTLITSSLIAWRRKEMKKFWKGSSYQVGWMP
;
A
#
# COMPACT_ATOMS: atom_id res chain seq x y z
N VAL A 1 23.29 5.40 0.88
CA VAL A 1 23.08 4.39 1.94
C VAL A 1 22.04 4.97 2.86
N ALA A 2 20.87 4.32 2.99
CA ALA A 2 19.81 4.78 3.88
C ALA A 2 20.29 4.67 5.34
N GLY A 3 19.94 5.64 6.19
CA GLY A 3 20.23 5.54 7.63
C GLY A 3 19.40 4.41 8.25
N ASP A 4 19.90 3.80 9.31
CA ASP A 4 19.20 2.76 10.04
C ASP A 4 18.10 3.36 10.92
N GLU A 5 16.97 2.66 11.03
CA GLU A 5 15.84 3.07 11.86
C GLU A 5 15.97 2.49 13.27
N GLY A 6 15.66 3.29 14.28
CA GLY A 6 15.66 2.88 15.67
C GLY A 6 14.48 3.46 16.45
N VAL A 7 14.41 3.10 17.72
CA VAL A 7 13.38 3.59 18.65
C VAL A 7 14.02 4.37 19.79
N LEU A 8 13.43 5.53 20.07
CA LEU A 8 13.64 6.29 21.28
C LEU A 8 12.47 6.04 22.23
N HIS A 9 12.71 5.25 23.27
CA HIS A 9 11.76 5.05 24.35
C HIS A 9 11.87 6.21 25.34
N ALA A 10 10.79 6.94 25.57
CA ALA A 10 10.73 8.04 26.51
C ALA A 10 9.78 7.70 27.67
N SER A 11 10.22 7.98 28.90
CA SER A 11 9.49 7.71 30.13
C SER A 11 9.45 8.95 31.00
N GLY A 12 8.25 9.37 31.40
CA GLY A 12 8.03 10.52 32.28
C GLY A 12 7.88 10.11 33.75
N ASN A 13 7.87 11.11 34.64
CA ASN A 13 7.63 10.89 36.07
C ASN A 13 6.14 10.58 36.34
N GLY A 14 5.85 9.34 36.75
CA GLY A 14 4.50 8.89 37.13
C GLY A 14 4.52 7.46 37.70
N VAL A 15 3.45 7.05 38.40
CA VAL A 15 3.26 5.68 38.89
C VAL A 15 1.87 5.18 38.45
N PRO A 16 1.77 4.28 37.45
CA PRO A 16 2.85 3.78 36.60
C PRO A 16 3.44 4.89 35.71
N PRO A 17 4.72 4.79 35.30
CA PRO A 17 5.35 5.80 34.46
C PRO A 17 4.65 5.84 33.11
N VAL A 18 4.28 7.04 32.67
CA VAL A 18 3.76 7.24 31.32
C VAL A 18 4.94 7.07 30.37
N THR A 19 4.80 6.18 29.40
CA THR A 19 5.84 5.91 28.41
C THR A 19 5.32 6.13 27.00
N LYS A 20 6.21 6.54 26.10
CA LYS A 20 5.92 6.73 24.69
C LYS A 20 7.17 6.51 23.84
N ASP A 21 7.00 5.85 22.71
CA ASP A 21 8.07 5.55 21.78
C ASP A 21 8.06 6.54 20.60
N TYR A 22 9.25 6.87 20.13
CA TYR A 22 9.47 7.78 19.01
C TYR A 22 10.42 7.20 17.98
N CYS A 23 10.22 7.56 16.71
CA CYS A 23 11.12 7.21 15.65
C CYS A 23 12.44 7.96 15.75
N ILE A 24 13.53 7.25 15.50
CA ILE A 24 14.82 7.86 15.21
C ILE A 24 15.48 7.26 13.96
N ILE A 25 16.31 8.07 13.30
CA ILE A 25 17.25 7.59 12.28
C ILE A 25 18.66 7.72 12.83
N TYR A 26 19.43 6.64 12.78
CA TYR A 26 20.84 6.60 13.20
C TYR A 26 21.70 5.94 12.12
N ASN A 27 22.99 5.82 12.37
CA ASN A 27 23.90 5.08 11.50
C ASN A 27 24.59 4.00 12.31
N SER A 28 24.23 2.74 12.08
CA SER A 28 24.81 1.60 12.80
C SER A 28 26.31 1.42 12.55
N ASN A 29 26.85 2.00 11.47
CA ASN A 29 28.27 1.97 11.18
C ASN A 29 29.09 2.89 12.09
N TRP A 30 28.46 3.89 12.73
CA TRP A 30 29.13 4.78 13.68
C TRP A 30 29.08 4.20 15.09
N VAL A 31 27.86 4.00 15.59
CA VAL A 31 27.62 3.42 16.90
C VAL A 31 26.42 2.48 16.81
N SER A 32 26.63 1.21 17.18
CA SER A 32 25.55 0.22 17.22
C SER A 32 24.65 0.46 18.44
N LEU A 33 23.34 0.47 18.23
CA LEU A 33 22.36 0.51 19.31
C LEU A 33 22.05 -0.90 19.86
N PRO A 34 21.71 -1.03 21.15
CA PRO A 34 21.20 -2.28 21.73
C PRO A 34 19.96 -2.77 20.99
N LYS A 35 19.76 -4.10 20.94
CA LYS A 35 18.61 -4.69 20.23
C LYS A 35 17.31 -4.70 21.04
N THR A 36 17.40 -4.63 22.36
CA THR A 36 16.26 -4.71 23.28
C THR A 36 16.33 -3.58 24.29
N LEU A 37 15.17 -3.19 24.81
CA LEU A 37 15.06 -2.14 25.83
C LEU A 37 15.81 -2.52 27.12
N ASP A 38 15.77 -3.79 27.53
CA ASP A 38 16.42 -4.27 28.77
C ASP A 38 17.94 -4.11 28.78
N ASN A 39 18.56 -4.16 27.60
CA ASN A 39 20.01 -4.02 27.44
C ASN A 39 20.42 -2.56 27.21
N ALA A 40 19.47 -1.63 27.16
CA ALA A 40 19.72 -0.25 26.83
C ALA A 40 19.76 0.65 28.07
N THR A 41 20.72 1.57 28.11
CA THR A 41 20.91 2.46 29.26
C THR A 41 20.02 3.70 29.15
N PHE A 42 19.21 3.95 30.16
CA PHE A 42 18.43 5.19 30.24
C PHE A 42 19.32 6.38 30.65
N ARG A 43 18.95 7.55 30.13
CA ARG A 43 19.58 8.84 30.45
C ARG A 43 18.51 9.91 30.55
N THR A 44 18.68 10.86 31.45
CA THR A 44 17.78 12.01 31.54
C THR A 44 17.99 12.93 30.34
N LEU A 45 16.90 13.34 29.71
CA LEU A 45 16.89 14.20 28.55
C LEU A 45 17.06 15.67 28.97
N GLU A 46 18.07 16.33 28.41
CA GLU A 46 18.26 17.77 28.50
C GLU A 46 17.83 18.40 27.17
N ASN A 47 16.80 19.25 27.21
CA ASN A 47 16.32 19.94 26.01
C ASN A 47 17.12 21.21 25.74
N LEU A 48 17.96 21.18 24.71
CA LEU A 48 18.72 22.32 24.19
C LEU A 48 18.33 22.65 22.73
N THR A 49 17.06 22.44 22.37
CA THR A 49 16.52 22.82 21.05
C THR A 49 16.54 24.33 20.77
N SER A 50 16.85 25.18 21.76
CA SER A 50 17.14 26.60 21.52
C SER A 50 18.52 26.83 20.87
N THR A 51 19.42 25.84 20.92
CA THR A 51 20.78 25.93 20.39
C THR A 51 21.01 24.96 19.24
N VAL A 52 22.04 25.27 18.44
CA VAL A 52 22.47 24.43 17.33
C VAL A 52 23.71 23.63 17.75
N LEU A 53 24.47 24.06 18.76
CA LEU A 53 25.68 23.38 19.22
C LEU A 53 26.75 23.33 18.13
N CYS A 54 27.07 24.50 17.56
CA CYS A 54 28.21 24.63 16.65
C CYS A 54 29.46 25.17 17.36
N SER A 55 29.31 25.76 18.56
CA SER A 55 30.41 26.16 19.43
C SER A 55 30.24 25.61 20.85
N SER A 56 31.36 25.28 21.51
CA SER A 56 31.39 24.87 22.92
C SER A 56 31.00 25.98 23.89
N SER A 57 31.00 27.24 23.45
CA SER A 57 30.61 28.41 24.25
C SER A 57 29.10 28.60 24.38
N GLU A 58 28.29 27.87 23.61
CA GLU A 58 26.82 28.01 23.59
C GLU A 58 26.14 27.42 24.82
N VAL A 59 26.84 26.58 25.60
CA VAL A 59 26.24 25.80 26.70
C VAL A 59 27.08 25.92 27.97
N PRO A 60 26.44 26.14 29.15
CA PRO A 60 27.12 26.15 30.44
C PRO A 60 27.85 24.83 30.73
N SER A 61 29.03 24.93 31.34
CA SER A 61 29.84 23.78 31.72
C SER A 61 29.12 22.89 32.73
N GLY A 62 29.11 21.57 32.46
CA GLY A 62 28.50 20.57 33.34
C GLY A 62 27.03 20.26 33.09
N LEU A 63 26.31 21.06 32.29
CA LEU A 63 24.89 20.83 32.00
C LEU A 63 24.63 19.51 31.27
N MET A 64 25.57 19.11 30.39
CA MET A 64 25.45 17.91 29.55
C MET A 64 25.99 16.62 30.20
N LYS A 65 26.66 16.72 31.35
CA LYS A 65 27.40 15.59 31.92
C LYS A 65 26.46 14.44 32.27
N ASP A 66 26.72 13.26 31.71
CA ASP A 66 25.95 12.02 31.91
C ASP A 66 24.47 12.10 31.50
N LYS A 67 24.10 13.05 30.63
CA LYS A 67 22.74 13.22 30.11
C LYS A 67 22.62 12.86 28.63
N ALA A 68 21.38 12.66 28.19
CA ALA A 68 21.01 12.66 26.78
C ALA A 68 20.65 14.08 26.36
N VAL A 69 21.25 14.59 25.30
CA VAL A 69 21.10 16.00 24.92
C VAL A 69 20.40 16.07 23.57
N VAL A 70 19.35 16.89 23.46
CA VAL A 70 18.69 17.19 22.19
C VAL A 70 18.99 18.61 21.71
N VAL A 71 19.45 18.74 20.47
CA VAL A 71 19.82 20.03 19.84
C VAL A 71 19.15 20.18 18.48
N MET A 72 19.02 21.41 17.98
CA MET A 72 18.46 21.62 16.65
C MET A 72 19.46 21.33 15.53
N ARG A 73 18.94 20.78 14.43
CA ARG A 73 19.65 20.76 13.15
C ARG A 73 19.88 22.20 12.67
N GLY A 74 21.10 22.48 12.25
CA GLY A 74 21.48 23.79 11.69
C GLY A 74 22.63 23.64 10.72
N ASN A 75 23.48 24.65 10.62
CA ASN A 75 24.43 24.78 9.51
C ASN A 75 25.78 24.05 9.71
N CYS A 76 26.08 23.59 10.93
CA CYS A 76 27.26 22.77 11.20
C CYS A 76 26.99 21.27 10.98
N THR A 77 28.06 20.51 10.76
CA THR A 77 28.02 19.09 10.44
C THR A 77 27.57 18.23 11.62
N PHE A 78 27.10 17.00 11.35
CA PHE A 78 26.73 16.04 12.39
C PHE A 78 27.93 15.66 13.27
N LEU A 79 29.11 15.55 12.65
CA LEU A 79 30.36 15.23 13.32
C LEU A 79 30.80 16.31 14.32
N GLU A 80 30.76 17.57 13.91
CA GLU A 80 31.15 18.70 14.77
C GLU A 80 30.29 18.74 16.05
N LYS A 81 28.97 18.62 15.90
CA LYS A 81 28.03 18.55 17.03
C LYS A 81 28.38 17.39 17.96
N ALA A 82 28.68 16.22 17.40
CA ALA A 82 29.01 15.03 18.17
C ALA A 82 30.31 15.19 18.98
N ARG A 83 31.35 15.79 18.38
CA ARG A 83 32.62 16.07 19.08
C ARG A 83 32.43 17.06 20.23
N ILE A 84 31.64 18.11 20.02
CA ILE A 84 31.33 19.10 21.07
C ILE A 84 30.50 18.45 22.18
N ALA A 85 29.47 17.69 21.85
CA ALA A 85 28.65 17.01 22.84
C ALA A 85 29.47 15.99 23.67
N GLN A 86 30.35 15.23 23.01
CA GLN A 86 31.23 14.27 23.66
C GLN A 86 32.26 14.96 24.57
N SER A 87 32.85 16.08 24.16
CA SER A 87 33.81 16.83 24.98
C SER A 87 33.16 17.50 26.20
N LEU A 88 31.88 17.86 26.10
CA LEU A 88 31.07 18.37 27.21
C LEU A 88 30.49 17.26 28.12
N GLY A 89 30.78 15.98 27.82
CA GLY A 89 30.44 14.85 28.68
C GLY A 89 29.03 14.27 28.46
N ALA A 90 28.38 14.57 27.33
CA ALA A 90 27.12 13.94 26.95
C ALA A 90 27.30 12.42 26.73
N LYS A 91 26.25 11.65 27.02
CA LYS A 91 26.22 10.19 26.77
C LYS A 91 25.32 9.78 25.62
N MET A 92 24.50 10.69 25.12
CA MET A 92 23.67 10.49 23.94
C MET A 92 23.38 11.85 23.27
N LEU A 93 23.40 11.91 21.94
CA LEU A 93 23.09 13.11 21.17
C LEU A 93 21.89 12.86 20.25
N LEU A 94 20.83 13.64 20.45
CA LEU A 94 19.66 13.68 19.59
C LEU A 94 19.67 14.98 18.77
N ILE A 95 19.45 14.87 17.47
CA ILE A 95 19.44 16.01 16.56
C ILE A 95 18.03 16.18 16.00
N ALA A 96 17.33 17.20 16.52
CA ALA A 96 15.97 17.50 16.14
C ALA A 96 15.91 18.21 14.79
N SER A 97 15.09 17.71 13.87
CA SER A 97 14.88 18.31 12.54
C SER A 97 13.42 18.67 12.29
N LYS A 98 13.18 19.86 11.71
CA LYS A 98 11.83 20.27 11.26
C LYS A 98 11.46 19.67 9.90
N SER A 99 12.43 19.25 9.09
CA SER A 99 12.21 18.52 7.83
C SER A 99 12.14 17.00 8.09
N ARG A 100 11.65 16.21 7.12
CA ARG A 100 11.73 14.73 7.21
C ARG A 100 13.17 14.30 7.51
N LEU A 101 13.32 13.24 8.29
CA LEU A 101 14.63 12.71 8.67
C LEU A 101 15.28 12.15 7.40
N SER A 102 16.39 12.76 7.00
CA SER A 102 17.20 12.32 5.87
C SER A 102 18.29 11.38 6.38
N ALA A 103 18.62 10.35 5.59
CA ALA A 103 19.77 9.49 5.86
C ALA A 103 21.03 10.31 6.14
N ILE A 104 21.77 9.91 7.17
CA ILE A 104 22.99 10.59 7.58
C ILE A 104 24.11 10.12 6.64
N SER A 105 24.45 10.94 5.66
CA SER A 105 25.45 10.60 4.64
C SER A 105 26.76 11.34 4.90
N ASP A 106 27.53 10.88 5.88
CA ASP A 106 28.93 11.30 6.06
C ASP A 106 29.86 10.07 6.02
N ASN A 107 31.12 10.30 5.61
CA ASN A 107 32.10 9.24 5.41
C ASN A 107 32.51 8.56 6.73
N LYS A 108 32.66 7.23 6.67
CA LYS A 108 32.97 6.37 7.84
C LYS A 108 34.26 6.78 8.59
N THR A 109 35.26 7.26 7.86
CA THR A 109 36.59 7.60 8.41
C THR A 109 36.56 8.74 9.41
N ASP A 110 35.57 9.62 9.33
CA ASP A 110 35.59 10.86 10.10
C ASP A 110 34.99 10.68 11.51
N PHE A 111 34.33 9.54 11.76
CA PHE A 111 33.59 9.21 12.99
C PHE A 111 34.28 8.18 13.90
N GLU A 112 35.50 7.72 13.59
CA GLU A 112 36.18 6.70 14.43
C GLU A 112 36.43 7.17 15.88
N ASP A 113 36.59 8.47 16.10
CA ASP A 113 36.85 9.06 17.43
C ASP A 113 35.56 9.28 18.26
N VAL A 114 34.39 9.05 17.67
CA VAL A 114 33.09 9.35 18.29
C VAL A 114 32.46 8.07 18.81
N THR A 115 32.39 7.95 20.14
CA THR A 115 31.74 6.81 20.83
C THR A 115 30.31 7.10 21.25
N LEU A 116 29.87 8.35 21.05
CA LEU A 116 28.57 8.87 21.41
C LEU A 116 27.48 8.37 20.43
N PRO A 117 26.39 7.73 20.90
CA PRO A 117 25.24 7.42 20.05
C PRO A 117 24.61 8.72 19.51
N ILE A 118 24.54 8.84 18.19
CA ILE A 118 23.92 9.97 17.48
C ILE A 118 22.66 9.48 16.79
N ALA A 119 21.55 10.18 17.03
CA ALA A 119 20.28 9.88 16.37
C ALA A 119 19.57 11.17 15.94
N LEU A 120 18.93 11.13 14.78
CA LEU A 120 18.02 12.14 14.28
C LEU A 120 16.61 11.87 14.80
N ILE A 121 15.88 12.93 15.15
CA ILE A 121 14.47 12.86 15.58
C ILE A 121 13.68 14.03 14.98
N ARG A 122 12.36 13.86 14.78
CA ARG A 122 11.50 14.98 14.34
C ARG A 122 11.34 15.99 15.48
N TYR A 123 11.38 17.27 15.15
CA TYR A 123 11.13 18.32 16.13
C TYR A 123 9.71 18.25 16.73
N SER A 124 8.72 17.86 15.92
CA SER A 124 7.34 17.62 16.39
C SER A 124 7.28 16.58 17.49
N ASP A 125 8.11 15.54 17.39
CA ASP A 125 8.12 14.39 18.29
C ASP A 125 8.73 14.77 19.64
N ILE A 126 9.75 15.66 19.63
CA ILE A 126 10.29 16.27 20.86
C ILE A 126 9.27 17.17 21.55
N VAL A 127 8.53 17.98 20.80
CA VAL A 127 7.47 18.84 21.37
C VAL A 127 6.36 18.00 21.99
N ASP A 128 5.91 16.95 21.28
CA ASP A 128 4.93 16.00 21.79
C ASP A 128 5.42 15.29 23.06
N MET A 129 6.69 14.88 23.11
CA MET A 129 7.31 14.27 24.28
C MET A 129 7.24 15.15 25.52
N GLN A 130 7.57 16.43 25.39
CA GLN A 130 7.49 17.37 26.51
C GLN A 130 6.05 17.64 26.94
N LEU A 131 5.11 17.70 26.00
CA LEU A 131 3.69 17.92 26.29
C LEU A 131 3.05 16.73 27.01
N VAL A 132 3.45 15.49 26.66
CA VAL A 132 2.86 14.26 27.20
C VAL A 132 3.56 13.80 28.48
N LEU A 133 4.89 13.89 28.55
CA LEU A 133 5.71 13.30 29.62
C LEU A 133 6.24 14.33 30.63
N GLY A 134 6.11 15.63 30.35
CA GLY A 134 6.57 16.71 31.21
C GLY A 134 8.04 17.10 31.00
N ASN A 135 8.64 17.75 32.01
CA ASN A 135 9.99 18.32 31.92
C ASN A 135 11.11 17.33 32.26
N GLU A 136 10.83 16.32 33.10
CA GLU A 136 11.81 15.30 33.49
C GLU A 136 11.51 14.01 32.74
N VAL A 137 12.20 13.82 31.62
CA VAL A 137 12.03 12.67 30.74
C VAL A 137 13.30 11.83 30.73
N ASN A 138 13.16 10.55 31.00
CA ASN A 138 14.23 9.58 30.79
C ASN A 138 14.08 8.96 29.40
N VAL A 139 15.18 8.94 28.65
CA VAL A 139 15.21 8.42 27.29
C VAL A 139 16.18 7.25 27.15
N THR A 140 15.81 6.31 26.30
CA THR A 140 16.58 5.11 26.00
C THR A 140 16.55 4.84 24.50
N LEU A 141 17.70 4.54 23.91
CA LEU A 141 17.82 4.20 22.48
C LEU A 141 18.03 2.71 22.29
N TYR A 142 17.24 2.12 21.40
CA TYR A 142 17.42 0.73 20.98
C TYR A 142 16.99 0.55 19.52
N SER A 143 17.48 -0.51 18.88
CA SER A 143 17.17 -0.87 17.50
C SER A 143 16.69 -2.32 17.46
N PRO A 144 15.37 -2.55 17.62
CA PRO A 144 14.81 -3.89 17.56
C PRO A 144 15.05 -4.50 16.18
N PRO A 145 15.44 -5.79 16.10
CA PRO A 145 15.59 -6.45 14.82
C PRO A 145 14.25 -6.46 14.09
N LEU A 146 14.28 -6.24 12.78
CA LEU A 146 13.10 -6.38 11.92
C LEU A 146 12.57 -7.81 12.06
N PRO A 147 11.30 -8.01 12.46
CA PRO A 147 10.73 -9.34 12.51
C PRO A 147 10.69 -9.93 11.10
N GLU A 148 11.07 -11.20 10.97
CA GLU A 148 11.10 -11.90 9.69
C GLU A 148 9.70 -12.18 9.14
N PHE A 149 8.68 -12.17 10.01
CA PHE A 149 7.30 -12.47 9.67
C PHE A 149 6.34 -11.57 10.46
N ASP A 150 5.47 -10.83 9.76
CA ASP A 150 4.45 -10.00 10.37
C ASP A 150 3.06 -10.58 10.08
N TYR A 151 2.22 -10.71 11.12
CA TYR A 151 0.83 -11.14 10.99
C TYR A 151 0.02 -10.25 10.04
N SER A 152 0.40 -8.98 9.85
CA SER A 152 -0.22 -8.10 8.85
C SER A 152 -0.14 -8.68 7.42
N MET A 153 0.93 -9.43 7.09
CA MET A 153 1.07 -10.09 5.79
C MET A 153 0.02 -11.17 5.59
N VAL A 154 -0.32 -11.92 6.65
CA VAL A 154 -1.38 -12.94 6.63
C VAL A 154 -2.75 -12.29 6.43
N VAL A 155 -3.02 -11.16 7.09
CA VAL A 155 -4.28 -10.43 6.90
C VAL A 155 -4.41 -9.94 5.46
N ILE A 156 -3.35 -9.34 4.90
CA ILE A 156 -3.33 -8.91 3.50
C ILE A 156 -3.51 -10.09 2.55
N PHE A 157 -2.84 -11.21 2.80
CA PHE A 157 -3.00 -12.44 2.05
C PHE A 157 -4.47 -12.87 1.99
N LEU A 158 -5.14 -12.93 3.14
CA LEU A 158 -6.54 -13.33 3.24
C LEU A 158 -7.46 -12.36 2.50
N ILE A 159 -7.27 -11.05 2.66
CA ILE A 159 -8.04 -10.02 1.95
C ILE A 159 -7.86 -10.14 0.44
N ALA A 160 -6.62 -10.31 -0.03
CA ALA A 160 -6.29 -10.39 -1.46
C ALA A 160 -6.89 -11.64 -2.11
N VAL A 161 -6.68 -12.82 -1.51
CA VAL A 161 -7.22 -14.09 -2.01
C VAL A 161 -8.75 -14.07 -1.98
N PHE A 162 -9.36 -13.56 -0.91
CA PHE A 162 -10.81 -13.39 -0.81
C PHE A 162 -11.35 -12.49 -1.93
N THR A 163 -10.72 -11.34 -2.15
CA THR A 163 -11.14 -10.37 -3.18
C THR A 163 -11.04 -10.95 -4.58
N VAL A 164 -9.94 -11.62 -4.91
CA VAL A 164 -9.74 -12.27 -6.21
C VAL A 164 -10.73 -13.43 -6.42
N ALA A 165 -10.90 -14.29 -5.40
CA ALA A 165 -11.81 -15.42 -5.48
C ALA A 165 -13.26 -14.95 -5.66
N LEU A 166 -13.72 -14.01 -4.82
CA LEU A 166 -15.08 -13.47 -4.87
C LEU A 166 -15.33 -12.69 -6.17
N GLY A 167 -14.39 -11.83 -6.60
CA GLY A 167 -14.49 -11.10 -7.86
C GLY A 167 -14.57 -12.04 -9.08
N GLY A 168 -13.73 -13.07 -9.11
CA GLY A 168 -13.77 -14.10 -10.15
C GLY A 168 -15.08 -14.89 -10.15
N TYR A 169 -15.56 -15.32 -8.97
CA TYR A 169 -16.83 -16.02 -8.83
C TYR A 169 -18.00 -15.17 -9.33
N TRP A 170 -18.09 -13.93 -8.85
CA TRP A 170 -19.17 -13.00 -9.21
C TRP A 170 -19.19 -12.70 -10.70
N SER A 171 -18.01 -12.51 -11.29
CA SER A 171 -17.84 -12.35 -12.72
C SER A 171 -18.38 -13.53 -13.54
N GLY A 172 -18.24 -14.76 -13.02
CA GLY A 172 -18.82 -15.97 -13.60
C GLY A 172 -20.33 -16.09 -13.42
N VAL A 173 -20.85 -15.75 -12.25
CA VAL A 173 -22.31 -15.75 -11.98
C VAL A 173 -23.01 -14.76 -12.91
N ALA A 174 -22.46 -13.55 -13.05
CA ALA A 174 -22.98 -12.55 -13.98
C ALA A 174 -22.98 -13.06 -15.44
N GLU A 175 -21.97 -13.82 -15.86
CA GLU A 175 -21.94 -14.44 -17.19
C GLU A 175 -22.99 -15.55 -17.34
N LEU A 176 -23.21 -16.36 -16.30
CA LEU A 176 -24.23 -17.40 -16.29
C LEU A 176 -25.65 -16.82 -16.39
N GLU A 177 -25.95 -15.78 -15.62
CA GLU A 177 -27.20 -15.02 -15.73
C GLU A 177 -27.35 -14.44 -17.14
N ASN A 178 -26.26 -13.90 -17.70
CA ASN A 178 -26.29 -13.36 -19.04
C ASN A 178 -26.68 -14.42 -20.08
N LEU A 179 -26.11 -15.62 -20.00
CA LEU A 179 -26.43 -16.74 -20.89
C LEU A 179 -27.86 -17.24 -20.72
N LYS A 180 -28.38 -17.31 -19.49
CA LYS A 180 -29.78 -17.68 -19.22
C LYS A 180 -30.76 -16.68 -19.84
N ALA A 181 -30.49 -15.39 -19.71
CA ALA A 181 -31.33 -14.35 -20.30
C ALA A 181 -31.27 -14.32 -21.84
N VAL A 182 -30.19 -14.80 -22.48
CA VAL A 182 -30.15 -14.98 -23.95
C VAL A 182 -31.01 -16.16 -24.40
N ALA A 183 -31.18 -17.18 -23.55
CA ALA A 183 -32.00 -18.36 -23.87
C ALA A 183 -33.52 -18.08 -23.80
N SER A 184 -33.97 -17.02 -23.12
CA SER A 184 -35.38 -16.61 -23.09
C SER A 184 -35.75 -15.70 -24.29
N PRO A 185 -36.77 -16.05 -25.09
CA PRO A 185 -37.05 -15.40 -26.38
C PRO A 185 -37.64 -13.97 -26.32
N GLY A 186 -37.87 -13.40 -25.13
CA GLY A 186 -38.64 -12.14 -24.95
C GLY A 186 -37.86 -10.82 -24.85
N GLU A 187 -36.53 -10.83 -24.66
CA GLU A 187 -35.76 -9.60 -24.31
C GLU A 187 -34.61 -9.29 -25.28
N ARG A 188 -34.83 -9.44 -26.59
CA ARG A 188 -33.80 -9.15 -27.61
C ARG A 188 -33.54 -7.64 -27.83
N GLU A 189 -34.54 -6.77 -27.61
CA GLU A 189 -34.44 -5.35 -27.97
C GLU A 189 -33.91 -4.42 -26.87
N THR A 190 -34.20 -4.70 -25.59
CA THR A 190 -33.80 -3.83 -24.48
C THR A 190 -32.30 -3.92 -24.15
N ARG A 191 -31.59 -4.93 -24.66
CA ARG A 191 -30.24 -5.31 -24.19
C ARG A 191 -29.08 -4.76 -25.01
N ARG A 192 -29.29 -4.37 -26.28
CA ARG A 192 -28.25 -3.69 -27.09
C ARG A 192 -27.79 -2.35 -26.51
N LYS A 193 -28.57 -1.73 -25.62
CA LYS A 193 -28.22 -0.46 -24.94
C LYS A 193 -27.54 -0.62 -23.57
N LYS A 194 -27.44 -1.83 -22.99
CA LYS A 194 -26.99 -2.02 -21.59
C LYS A 194 -25.65 -2.74 -21.42
N GLU A 195 -25.04 -3.24 -22.50
CA GLU A 195 -23.70 -3.83 -22.48
C GLU A 195 -22.67 -2.92 -23.18
N GLU A 196 -22.39 -1.74 -22.62
CA GLU A 196 -21.04 -1.19 -22.71
C GLU A 196 -20.16 -1.88 -21.66
N ASN A 197 -20.01 -3.20 -21.77
CA ASN A 197 -18.93 -3.87 -21.07
C ASN A 197 -17.65 -3.47 -21.81
N VAL A 198 -16.72 -2.80 -21.12
CA VAL A 198 -15.43 -2.41 -21.72
C VAL A 198 -14.64 -3.69 -22.02
N THR A 199 -14.68 -4.12 -23.28
CA THR A 199 -13.91 -5.26 -23.76
C THR A 199 -12.49 -4.83 -24.07
N PHE A 200 -11.51 -5.49 -23.44
CA PHE A 200 -10.10 -5.22 -23.71
C PHE A 200 -9.64 -5.90 -25.00
N THR A 201 -9.72 -5.15 -26.09
CA THR A 201 -9.01 -5.46 -27.34
C THR A 201 -7.49 -5.32 -27.11
N PRO A 202 -6.62 -6.12 -27.77
CA PRO A 202 -5.17 -6.00 -27.60
C PRO A 202 -4.61 -4.58 -27.77
N VAL A 203 -5.21 -3.76 -28.64
CA VAL A 203 -4.84 -2.34 -28.80
C VAL A 203 -5.17 -1.52 -27.56
N THR A 204 -6.36 -1.70 -26.97
CA THR A 204 -6.77 -1.01 -25.74
C THR A 204 -5.91 -1.41 -24.54
N VAL A 205 -5.40 -2.65 -24.52
CA VAL A 205 -4.45 -3.13 -23.51
C VAL A 205 -3.13 -2.38 -23.59
N ILE A 206 -2.56 -2.25 -24.80
CA ILE A 206 -1.31 -1.50 -25.00
C ILE A 206 -1.51 -0.03 -24.62
N LEU A 207 -2.61 0.59 -25.07
CA LEU A 207 -2.95 1.97 -24.71
C LEU A 207 -3.08 2.13 -23.19
N PHE A 208 -3.74 1.20 -22.51
CA PHE A 208 -3.88 1.21 -21.06
C PHE A 208 -2.53 1.20 -20.34
N VAL A 209 -1.60 0.32 -20.75
CA VAL A 209 -0.25 0.26 -20.15
C VAL A 209 0.52 1.55 -20.40
N VAL A 210 0.44 2.13 -21.61
CA VAL A 210 1.07 3.42 -21.91
C VAL A 210 0.51 4.54 -21.02
N ILE A 211 -0.80 4.59 -20.81
CA ILE A 211 -1.44 5.54 -19.90
C ILE A 211 -0.93 5.35 -18.47
N CYS A 212 -0.80 4.11 -17.99
CA CYS A 212 -0.22 3.83 -16.66
C CYS A 212 1.22 4.36 -16.54
N CYS A 213 2.07 4.13 -17.55
CA CYS A 213 3.44 4.66 -17.59
C CYS A 213 3.47 6.19 -17.53
N VAL A 214 2.69 6.84 -18.39
CA VAL A 214 2.62 8.30 -18.46
C VAL A 214 2.09 8.88 -17.15
N MET A 215 1.03 8.30 -16.60
CA MET A 215 0.45 8.73 -15.33
C MET A 215 1.45 8.62 -14.18
N LEU A 216 2.21 7.53 -14.08
CA LEU A 216 3.20 7.35 -13.02
C LEU A 216 4.35 8.37 -13.14
N VAL A 217 4.87 8.60 -14.35
CA VAL A 217 5.92 9.62 -14.59
C VAL A 217 5.38 11.03 -14.30
N LEU A 218 4.15 11.33 -14.69
CA LEU A 218 3.52 12.61 -14.36
C LEU A 218 3.35 12.78 -12.85
N LEU A 219 2.96 11.71 -12.14
CA LEU A 219 2.81 11.73 -10.68
C LEU A 219 4.14 11.97 -9.97
N TYR A 220 5.26 11.50 -10.53
CA TYR A 220 6.60 11.80 -10.04
C TYR A 220 6.92 13.31 -10.13
N PHE A 221 6.60 13.97 -11.25
CA PHE A 221 6.88 15.41 -11.43
C PHE A 221 5.85 16.34 -10.78
N PHE A 222 4.56 15.98 -10.81
CA PHE A 222 3.43 16.83 -10.43
C PHE A 222 2.61 16.28 -9.25
N TYR A 223 3.28 15.61 -8.31
CA TYR A 223 2.63 14.92 -7.19
C TYR A 223 1.62 15.78 -6.42
N LYS A 224 1.98 17.03 -6.11
CA LYS A 224 1.17 17.95 -5.30
C LYS A 224 -0.25 18.16 -5.84
N TRP A 225 -0.45 18.12 -7.15
CA TRP A 225 -1.76 18.32 -7.77
C TRP A 225 -2.40 16.99 -8.16
N LEU A 226 -1.63 16.07 -8.75
CA LEU A 226 -2.16 14.80 -9.25
C LEU A 226 -2.63 13.86 -8.14
N VAL A 227 -2.07 13.94 -6.93
CA VAL A 227 -2.56 13.13 -5.80
C VAL A 227 -4.02 13.42 -5.48
N TYR A 228 -4.44 14.69 -5.51
CA TYR A 228 -5.85 15.08 -5.26
C TYR A 228 -6.77 14.63 -6.39
N VAL A 229 -6.29 14.64 -7.64
CA VAL A 229 -7.05 14.10 -8.79
C VAL A 229 -7.30 12.61 -8.60
N ILE A 230 -6.26 11.84 -8.22
CA ILE A 230 -6.38 10.40 -7.96
C ILE A 230 -7.32 10.13 -6.78
N ILE A 231 -7.22 10.91 -5.69
CA ILE A 231 -8.13 10.79 -4.54
C ILE A 231 -9.58 11.03 -4.97
N SER A 232 -9.84 12.07 -5.77
CA SER A 232 -11.18 12.38 -6.27
C SER A 232 -11.75 11.24 -7.15
N VAL A 233 -10.95 10.74 -8.09
CA VAL A 233 -11.33 9.59 -8.94
C VAL A 233 -11.58 8.35 -8.09
N PHE A 234 -10.74 8.08 -7.09
CA PHE A 234 -10.93 6.95 -6.18
C PHE A 234 -12.23 7.09 -5.37
N CYS A 235 -12.56 8.26 -4.83
CA CYS A 235 -13.82 8.48 -4.11
C CYS A 235 -15.04 8.20 -5.00
N LEU A 236 -15.06 8.71 -6.23
CA LEU A 236 -16.16 8.50 -7.17
C LEU A 236 -16.29 7.02 -7.57
N ALA A 237 -15.16 6.40 -7.95
CA ALA A 237 -15.14 5.02 -8.39
C ALA A 237 -15.47 4.04 -7.25
N SER A 238 -14.95 4.26 -6.05
CA SER A 238 -15.21 3.42 -4.89
C SER A 238 -16.64 3.58 -4.36
N ALA A 239 -17.20 4.79 -4.34
CA ALA A 239 -18.61 5.00 -3.97
C ALA A 239 -19.56 4.26 -4.93
N MET A 240 -19.33 4.36 -6.24
CA MET A 240 -20.11 3.63 -7.25
C MET A 240 -19.93 2.11 -7.12
N SER A 241 -18.71 1.66 -6.85
CA SER A 241 -18.39 0.24 -6.69
C SER A 241 -19.00 -0.34 -5.41
N LEU A 242 -18.97 0.41 -4.31
CA LEU A 242 -19.59 0.05 -3.04
C LEU A 242 -21.12 -0.04 -3.19
N TYR A 243 -21.73 0.92 -3.89
CA TYR A 243 -23.15 0.87 -4.23
C TYR A 243 -23.49 -0.38 -5.04
N ASN A 244 -22.73 -0.69 -6.10
CA ASN A 244 -22.95 -1.90 -6.90
C ASN A 244 -22.81 -3.19 -6.07
N CYS A 245 -21.89 -3.20 -5.10
CA CYS A 245 -21.67 -4.35 -4.24
C CYS A 245 -22.83 -4.55 -3.26
N LEU A 246 -23.20 -3.50 -2.52
CA LEU A 246 -24.30 -3.55 -1.56
C LEU A 246 -25.66 -3.72 -2.23
N ALA A 247 -25.89 -3.11 -3.41
CA ALA A 247 -27.18 -3.21 -4.09
C ALA A 247 -27.49 -4.67 -4.48
N ALA A 248 -26.47 -5.44 -4.87
CA ALA A 248 -26.63 -6.86 -5.14
C ALA A 248 -26.93 -7.67 -3.86
N LEU A 249 -26.30 -7.34 -2.74
CA LEU A 249 -26.59 -7.98 -1.45
C LEU A 249 -28.00 -7.64 -0.95
N ILE A 250 -28.42 -6.39 -1.11
CA ILE A 250 -29.73 -5.89 -0.68
C ILE A 250 -30.87 -6.45 -1.55
N GLY A 251 -30.59 -6.77 -2.81
CA GLY A 251 -31.54 -7.44 -3.70
C GLY A 251 -32.02 -8.79 -3.15
N GLU A 252 -31.18 -9.49 -2.39
CA GLU A 252 -31.50 -10.79 -1.76
C GLU A 252 -32.31 -10.64 -0.46
N ILE A 253 -32.48 -9.42 0.07
CA ILE A 253 -33.16 -9.19 1.36
C ILE A 253 -34.64 -8.79 1.10
N PRO A 254 -35.63 -9.56 1.62
CA PRO A 254 -37.06 -9.33 1.35
C PRO A 254 -37.68 -8.15 2.14
N PHE A 255 -36.99 -7.57 3.12
CA PHE A 255 -37.50 -6.48 3.96
C PHE A 255 -37.35 -5.09 3.31
N GLY A 256 -38.39 -4.24 3.45
CA GLY A 256 -38.32 -2.79 3.17
C GLY A 256 -38.62 -2.36 1.72
N GLN A 257 -39.58 -3.00 1.05
CA GLN A 257 -39.94 -2.74 -0.37
C GLN A 257 -40.81 -1.49 -0.60
N CYS A 258 -40.54 -0.38 0.10
CA CYS A 258 -41.24 0.88 -0.16
C CYS A 258 -40.82 1.45 -1.53
N ARG A 259 -41.77 1.57 -2.45
CA ARG A 259 -41.58 2.09 -3.80
C ARG A 259 -42.20 3.48 -3.92
N ILE A 260 -41.42 4.45 -4.40
CA ILE A 260 -41.92 5.78 -4.76
C ILE A 260 -41.92 5.86 -6.28
N THR A 261 -43.07 6.21 -6.86
CA THR A 261 -43.20 6.42 -8.30
C THR A 261 -43.01 7.90 -8.60
N CYS A 262 -41.92 8.25 -9.29
CA CYS A 262 -41.67 9.62 -9.73
C CYS A 262 -41.42 9.63 -11.24
N SER A 263 -42.21 10.43 -11.98
CA SER A 263 -42.05 10.66 -13.41
C SER A 263 -41.87 9.37 -14.25
N ASN A 264 -42.82 8.44 -14.11
CA ASN A 264 -42.87 7.14 -14.81
C ASN A 264 -41.73 6.14 -14.48
N LYS A 265 -40.89 6.42 -13.47
CA LYS A 265 -39.89 5.47 -12.95
C LYS A 265 -40.22 5.11 -11.50
N THR A 266 -40.29 3.82 -11.21
CA THR A 266 -40.39 3.30 -9.84
C THR A 266 -39.00 3.26 -9.22
N ILE A 267 -38.74 4.07 -8.20
CA ILE A 267 -37.46 4.08 -7.48
C ILE A 267 -37.71 3.47 -6.09
N GLU A 268 -36.93 2.44 -5.74
CA GLU A 268 -36.98 1.88 -4.40
C GLU A 268 -36.25 2.82 -3.44
N VAL A 269 -36.95 3.25 -2.38
CA VAL A 269 -36.44 4.22 -1.40
C VAL A 269 -35.12 3.73 -0.77
N ARG A 270 -35.02 2.42 -0.56
CA ARG A 270 -33.83 1.73 -0.05
C ARG A 270 -32.57 1.95 -0.90
N LEU A 271 -32.69 2.02 -2.24
CA LEU A 271 -31.56 2.26 -3.13
C LEU A 271 -31.06 3.72 -3.04
N ILE A 272 -31.97 4.67 -2.80
CA ILE A 272 -31.60 6.08 -2.57
C ILE A 272 -30.83 6.21 -1.25
N PHE A 273 -31.34 5.64 -0.17
CA PHE A 273 -30.64 5.63 1.12
C PHE A 273 -29.28 4.94 1.01
N LEU A 274 -29.20 3.84 0.25
CA LEU A 274 -27.94 3.15 0.00
C LEU A 274 -26.94 4.02 -0.77
N ALA A 275 -27.39 4.71 -1.83
CA ALA A 275 -26.54 5.61 -2.59
C ALA A 275 -25.99 6.75 -1.71
N MET A 276 -26.86 7.36 -0.89
CA MET A 276 -26.46 8.38 0.09
C MET A 276 -25.44 7.83 1.10
N PHE A 277 -25.65 6.62 1.60
CA PHE A 277 -24.71 5.96 2.51
C PHE A 277 -23.34 5.73 1.86
N CYS A 278 -23.30 5.26 0.61
CA CYS A 278 -22.04 5.01 -0.11
C CYS A 278 -21.26 6.31 -0.37
N ILE A 279 -21.97 7.39 -0.75
CA ILE A 279 -21.36 8.72 -0.94
C ILE A 279 -20.85 9.25 0.39
N ALA A 280 -21.63 9.13 1.47
CA ALA A 280 -21.22 9.56 2.80
C ALA A 280 -19.96 8.81 3.28
N ALA A 281 -19.89 7.49 3.07
CA ALA A 281 -18.71 6.69 3.41
C ALA A 281 -17.45 7.17 2.66
N ALA A 282 -17.56 7.44 1.35
CA ALA A 282 -16.44 7.97 0.57
C ALA A 282 -16.01 9.37 1.00
N VAL A 283 -16.97 10.25 1.35
CA VAL A 283 -16.67 11.61 1.85
C VAL A 283 -16.03 11.56 3.23
N VAL A 284 -16.53 10.73 4.15
CA VAL A 284 -15.95 10.54 5.48
C VAL A 284 -14.50 10.06 5.36
N TRP A 285 -14.26 9.07 4.50
CA TRP A 285 -12.90 8.64 4.21
C TRP A 285 -12.04 9.79 3.66
N ALA A 286 -12.55 10.55 2.68
CA ALA A 286 -11.80 11.64 2.06
C ALA A 286 -11.42 12.74 3.05
N VAL A 287 -12.28 13.07 4.02
CA VAL A 287 -12.02 14.09 5.05
C VAL A 287 -11.02 13.59 6.09
N PHE A 288 -11.19 12.36 6.57
CA PHE A 288 -10.35 11.78 7.63
C PHE A 288 -9.19 10.93 7.11
N ARG A 289 -8.85 11.00 5.82
CA ARG A 289 -7.83 10.14 5.17
C ARG A 289 -6.43 10.19 5.80
N ASN A 290 -6.10 11.27 6.50
CA ASN A 290 -4.82 11.46 7.17
C ASN A 290 -4.79 10.87 8.60
N GLU A 291 -5.93 10.36 9.10
CA GLU A 291 -6.04 9.73 10.42
C GLU A 291 -5.63 8.25 10.34
N ASP A 292 -4.37 7.97 10.66
CA ASP A 292 -3.79 6.63 10.54
C ASP A 292 -4.40 5.59 11.52
N ARG A 293 -5.15 6.01 12.55
CA ARG A 293 -5.74 5.09 13.54
C ARG A 293 -6.87 4.21 12.97
N TRP A 294 -7.74 4.78 12.13
CA TRP A 294 -8.96 4.09 11.68
C TRP A 294 -9.28 4.30 10.20
N ALA A 295 -8.74 5.34 9.54
CA ALA A 295 -9.08 5.64 8.15
C ALA A 295 -8.66 4.52 7.19
N TRP A 296 -7.66 3.71 7.56
CA TRP A 296 -7.20 2.55 6.79
C TRP A 296 -8.31 1.49 6.63
N ILE A 297 -9.14 1.25 7.65
CA ILE A 297 -10.24 0.26 7.59
C ILE A 297 -11.22 0.67 6.49
N LEU A 298 -11.60 1.95 6.49
CA LEU A 298 -12.55 2.49 5.52
C LEU A 298 -11.94 2.52 4.11
N GLN A 299 -10.64 2.81 3.99
CA GLN A 299 -9.90 2.71 2.72
C GLN A 299 -9.94 1.29 2.16
N ASP A 300 -9.67 0.29 2.99
CA ASP A 300 -9.60 -1.10 2.57
C ASP A 300 -10.99 -1.63 2.17
N ILE A 301 -12.05 -1.26 2.89
CA ILE A 301 -13.44 -1.60 2.49
C ILE A 301 -13.79 -0.99 1.13
N LEU A 302 -13.50 0.30 0.94
CA LEU A 302 -13.72 0.99 -0.35
C LEU A 302 -12.85 0.40 -1.46
N GLY A 303 -11.61 0.03 -1.15
CA GLY A 303 -10.64 -0.60 -2.04
C GLY A 303 -11.05 -2.00 -2.48
N VAL A 304 -11.55 -2.84 -1.56
CA VAL A 304 -12.09 -4.18 -1.87
C VAL A 304 -13.32 -4.05 -2.75
N ALA A 305 -14.25 -3.16 -2.43
CA ALA A 305 -15.43 -2.92 -3.27
C ALA A 305 -15.04 -2.46 -4.69
N PHE A 306 -14.08 -1.53 -4.78
CA PHE A 306 -13.50 -1.08 -6.04
C PHE A 306 -12.88 -2.24 -6.84
N CYS A 307 -12.02 -3.06 -6.22
CA CYS A 307 -11.39 -4.20 -6.87
C CYS A 307 -12.42 -5.24 -7.35
N LEU A 308 -13.41 -5.59 -6.53
CA LEU A 308 -14.48 -6.53 -6.88
C LEU A 308 -15.27 -6.05 -8.10
N ASN A 309 -15.70 -4.78 -8.07
CA ASN A 309 -16.45 -4.20 -9.17
C ASN A 309 -15.60 -4.13 -10.45
N PHE A 310 -14.32 -3.77 -10.35
CA PHE A 310 -13.41 -3.71 -11.49
C PHE A 310 -13.16 -5.09 -12.13
N ILE A 311 -12.93 -6.14 -11.32
CA ILE A 311 -12.79 -7.53 -11.80
C ILE A 311 -14.09 -8.03 -12.45
N LYS A 312 -15.25 -7.62 -11.91
CA LYS A 312 -16.57 -7.97 -12.44
C LYS A 312 -16.86 -7.29 -13.78
N THR A 313 -16.63 -5.98 -13.89
CA THR A 313 -17.04 -5.19 -15.07
C THR A 313 -16.12 -5.39 -16.27
N LEU A 314 -14.82 -5.57 -16.03
CA LEU A 314 -13.87 -5.70 -17.12
C LEU A 314 -13.89 -7.10 -17.71
N LYS A 315 -14.23 -7.16 -19.00
CA LYS A 315 -14.33 -8.40 -19.76
C LYS A 315 -13.10 -8.59 -20.63
N MET A 316 -12.30 -9.59 -20.26
CA MET A 316 -11.23 -10.09 -21.13
C MET A 316 -11.86 -11.00 -22.20
N PRO A 317 -11.74 -10.67 -23.49
CA PRO A 317 -12.38 -11.46 -24.54
C PRO A 317 -11.69 -12.82 -24.72
N ASN A 318 -10.35 -12.82 -24.71
CA ASN A 318 -9.54 -13.97 -25.09
C ASN A 318 -8.36 -14.14 -24.13
N PHE A 319 -7.88 -15.36 -23.92
CA PHE A 319 -6.67 -15.61 -23.13
C PHE A 319 -5.43 -14.91 -23.70
N LYS A 320 -5.35 -14.72 -25.03
CA LYS A 320 -4.29 -13.92 -25.67
C LYS A 320 -4.21 -12.49 -25.09
N SER A 321 -5.35 -11.85 -24.85
CA SER A 321 -5.38 -10.50 -24.25
C SER A 321 -4.86 -10.53 -22.81
N CYS A 322 -5.19 -11.56 -22.03
CA CYS A 322 -4.64 -11.75 -20.68
C CYS A 322 -3.11 -11.92 -20.72
N VAL A 323 -2.58 -12.77 -21.58
CA VAL A 323 -1.12 -12.98 -21.72
C VAL A 323 -0.41 -11.68 -22.08
N ILE A 324 -0.95 -10.91 -23.03
CA ILE A 324 -0.37 -9.61 -23.43
C ILE A 324 -0.43 -8.61 -22.27
N LEU A 325 -1.59 -8.44 -21.62
CA LEU A 325 -1.77 -7.50 -20.52
C LEU A 325 -0.85 -7.84 -19.34
N LEU A 326 -0.89 -9.08 -18.85
CA LEU A 326 -0.08 -9.51 -17.71
C LEU A 326 1.42 -9.48 -18.04
N GLY A 327 1.81 -9.85 -19.26
CA GLY A 327 3.20 -9.77 -19.70
C GLY A 327 3.73 -8.33 -19.80
N LEU A 328 2.93 -7.41 -20.32
CA LEU A 328 3.31 -5.98 -20.38
C LEU A 328 3.37 -5.35 -18.99
N LEU A 329 2.43 -5.67 -18.11
CA LEU A 329 2.44 -5.17 -16.73
C LEU A 329 3.56 -5.77 -15.88
N LEU A 330 3.95 -7.02 -16.14
CA LEU A 330 5.16 -7.60 -15.58
C LEU A 330 6.41 -6.83 -16.00
N LEU A 331 6.55 -6.54 -17.30
CA LEU A 331 7.68 -5.76 -17.82
C LEU A 331 7.70 -4.35 -17.22
N TYR A 332 6.52 -3.73 -17.08
CA TYR A 332 6.34 -2.44 -16.41
C TYR A 332 6.85 -2.47 -14.96
N ASP A 333 6.45 -3.47 -14.18
CA ASP A 333 6.80 -3.58 -12.75
C ASP A 333 8.31 -3.78 -12.58
N VAL A 334 8.90 -4.68 -13.37
CA VAL A 334 10.36 -4.91 -13.42
C VAL A 334 11.12 -3.64 -13.82
N PHE A 335 10.64 -2.91 -14.83
CA PHE A 335 11.27 -1.67 -15.27
C PHE A 335 11.23 -0.59 -14.19
N PHE A 336 10.06 -0.33 -13.61
CA PHE A 336 9.90 0.73 -12.62
C PHE A 336 10.54 0.41 -11.27
N VAL A 337 10.67 -0.87 -10.89
CA VAL A 337 11.34 -1.27 -9.64
C VAL A 337 12.86 -1.38 -9.80
N PHE A 338 13.35 -2.10 -10.82
CA PHE A 338 14.79 -2.41 -10.93
C PHE A 338 15.57 -1.51 -11.88
N ILE A 339 14.95 -1.00 -12.95
CA ILE A 339 15.68 -0.22 -13.98
C ILE A 339 15.72 1.27 -13.61
N THR A 340 14.62 1.83 -13.09
CA THR A 340 14.58 3.28 -12.76
C THR A 340 15.58 3.75 -11.70
N PRO A 341 16.00 2.97 -10.68
CA PRO A 341 17.09 3.35 -9.78
C PRO A 341 18.38 3.75 -10.50
N PHE A 342 18.69 3.14 -11.65
CA PHE A 342 19.88 3.47 -12.44
C PHE A 342 19.74 4.78 -13.23
N ILE A 343 18.51 5.27 -13.42
CA ILE A 343 18.20 6.49 -14.18
C ILE A 343 18.00 7.69 -13.25
N THR A 344 17.45 7.46 -12.04
CA THR A 344 17.16 8.50 -11.06
C THR A 344 18.44 8.96 -10.35
N LYS A 345 18.63 10.28 -10.19
CA LYS A 345 19.81 10.88 -9.53
C LYS A 345 20.00 10.43 -8.08
N ASN A 346 18.92 10.02 -7.41
CA ASN A 346 18.91 9.62 -6.00
C ASN A 346 19.20 8.11 -5.81
N GLY A 347 19.31 7.33 -6.89
CA GLY A 347 19.44 5.87 -6.80
C GLY A 347 18.20 5.14 -6.29
N ALA A 348 17.06 5.83 -6.14
CA ALA A 348 15.79 5.25 -5.71
C ALA A 348 14.85 5.00 -6.89
N SER A 349 14.01 3.97 -6.77
CA SER A 349 13.02 3.65 -7.80
C SER A 349 11.87 4.65 -7.77
N ILE A 350 11.42 5.06 -8.96
CA ILE A 350 10.31 6.02 -9.10
C ILE A 350 9.04 5.47 -8.43
N MET A 351 8.79 4.17 -8.53
CA MET A 351 7.65 3.51 -7.90
C MET A 351 7.65 3.66 -6.38
N VAL A 352 8.81 3.52 -5.72
CA VAL A 352 8.94 3.67 -4.27
C VAL A 352 8.82 5.13 -3.86
N GLU A 353 9.46 6.05 -4.57
CA GLU A 353 9.35 7.49 -4.26
C GLU A 353 7.91 8.01 -4.41
N VAL A 354 7.20 7.56 -5.44
CA VAL A 354 5.80 7.92 -5.67
C VAL A 354 4.87 7.29 -4.62
N ALA A 355 5.11 6.02 -4.24
CA ALA A 355 4.32 5.34 -3.21
C ALA A 355 4.50 5.96 -1.82
N ALA A 356 5.73 6.39 -1.48
CA ALA A 356 6.07 7.03 -0.21
C ALA A 356 5.66 8.52 -0.13
N GLY A 357 5.36 9.13 -1.29
CA GLY A 357 5.10 10.55 -1.42
C GLY A 357 6.42 11.36 -1.41
N PRO A 358 6.66 12.24 -2.41
CA PRO A 358 7.88 13.05 -2.48
C PRO A 358 8.10 13.90 -1.22
N PHE A 359 9.37 14.13 -0.90
CA PHE A 359 9.82 14.90 0.27
C PHE A 359 9.04 16.21 0.44
N GLY A 360 8.27 16.31 1.53
CA GLY A 360 7.53 17.52 1.91
C GLY A 360 6.01 17.47 1.73
N ASN A 361 5.44 16.40 1.18
CA ASN A 361 3.99 16.19 1.13
C ASN A 361 3.56 15.12 2.17
N SER A 362 2.44 15.38 2.85
CA SER A 362 1.81 14.46 3.82
C SER A 362 0.75 13.56 3.19
N GLU A 363 0.36 13.83 1.95
CA GLU A 363 -0.70 13.11 1.25
C GLU A 363 -0.21 11.72 0.77
N LYS A 364 -1.04 10.69 0.99
CA LYS A 364 -0.73 9.29 0.66
C LYS A 364 -1.69 8.79 -0.43
N LEU A 365 -1.19 8.02 -1.41
CA LEU A 365 -2.01 7.49 -2.51
C LEU A 365 -2.99 6.39 -2.04
N PRO A 366 -4.28 6.44 -2.42
CA PRO A 366 -5.28 5.47 -1.95
C PRO A 366 -5.35 4.18 -2.78
N VAL A 367 -4.38 3.93 -3.66
CA VAL A 367 -4.40 2.81 -4.63
C VAL A 367 -3.78 1.52 -4.05
N VAL A 368 -3.85 1.37 -2.72
CA VAL A 368 -3.21 0.30 -1.96
C VAL A 368 -4.10 -0.15 -0.81
N ILE A 369 -4.06 -1.45 -0.50
CA ILE A 369 -4.57 -2.02 0.75
C ILE A 369 -3.53 -1.75 1.84
N ARG A 370 -3.98 -1.31 3.02
CA ARG A 370 -3.11 -0.91 4.13
C ARG A 370 -3.51 -1.63 5.40
N VAL A 371 -2.68 -2.57 5.83
CA VAL A 371 -2.89 -3.24 7.13
C VAL A 371 -1.78 -2.81 8.09
N PRO A 372 -2.12 -2.29 9.29
CA PRO A 372 -1.11 -1.91 10.26
C PRO A 372 -0.29 -3.13 10.66
N ARG A 373 1.03 -2.96 10.75
CA ARG A 373 1.95 -3.97 11.28
C ARG A 373 1.56 -4.27 12.72
N LEU A 374 1.36 -5.56 13.00
CA LEU A 374 0.83 -6.00 14.30
C LEU A 374 1.96 -6.21 15.32
N GLU A 375 3.20 -6.36 14.85
CA GLU A 375 4.37 -6.46 15.72
C GLU A 375 5.05 -5.09 15.97
N HIS A 376 5.49 -4.88 17.21
CA HIS A 376 6.27 -3.70 17.59
C HIS A 376 7.68 -3.79 16.98
N SER A 377 7.99 -2.87 16.06
CA SER A 377 9.32 -2.75 15.45
C SER A 377 9.67 -1.27 15.24
N ALA A 378 10.96 -0.97 15.08
CA ALA A 378 11.42 0.39 14.75
C ALA A 378 10.77 0.93 13.46
N SER A 379 10.58 0.05 12.48
CA SER A 379 9.93 0.40 11.21
C SER A 379 8.45 0.78 11.35
N THR A 380 7.78 0.29 12.39
CA THR A 380 6.39 0.66 12.71
C THR A 380 6.30 2.11 13.20
N LEU A 381 7.34 2.60 13.87
CA LEU A 381 7.44 3.97 14.38
C LEU A 381 8.00 4.96 13.33
N CYS A 382 8.88 4.48 12.43
CA CYS A 382 9.69 5.30 11.51
C CYS A 382 9.18 5.45 10.07
N ASP A 383 7.86 5.59 9.89
CA ASP A 383 7.20 5.90 8.60
C ASP A 383 6.74 4.69 7.75
N LEU A 384 6.86 3.45 8.22
CA LEU A 384 6.22 2.27 7.60
C LEU A 384 5.35 1.45 8.57
N PRO A 385 4.35 2.07 9.24
CA PRO A 385 3.43 1.36 10.13
C PRO A 385 2.51 0.38 9.41
N PHE A 386 2.47 0.40 8.07
CA PHE A 386 1.56 -0.42 7.28
C PHE A 386 2.31 -1.37 6.36
N SER A 387 1.83 -2.61 6.30
CA SER A 387 2.09 -3.46 5.15
C SER A 387 1.18 -3.02 4.00
N LEU A 388 1.76 -2.89 2.81
CA LEU A 388 1.09 -2.34 1.63
C LEU A 388 0.95 -3.41 0.55
N LEU A 389 -0.21 -3.47 -0.10
CA LEU A 389 -0.42 -4.26 -1.32
C LEU A 389 -1.14 -3.41 -2.37
N GLY A 390 -0.59 -3.34 -3.58
CA GLY A 390 -1.16 -2.53 -4.65
C GLY A 390 -2.49 -3.11 -5.16
N PHE A 391 -3.44 -2.26 -5.51
CA PHE A 391 -4.66 -2.73 -6.20
C PHE A 391 -4.33 -3.40 -7.53
N GLY A 392 -3.24 -3.00 -8.19
CA GLY A 392 -2.73 -3.65 -9.40
C GLY A 392 -2.45 -5.15 -9.18
N ASP A 393 -1.89 -5.52 -8.04
CA ASP A 393 -1.50 -6.91 -7.71
C ASP A 393 -2.72 -7.81 -7.42
N ILE A 394 -3.86 -7.21 -7.08
CA ILE A 394 -5.14 -7.89 -6.89
C ILE A 394 -5.90 -7.95 -8.22
N ILE A 395 -6.08 -6.79 -8.85
CA ILE A 395 -6.91 -6.63 -10.05
C ILE A 395 -6.30 -7.38 -11.24
N VAL A 396 -5.01 -7.23 -11.51
CA VAL A 396 -4.40 -7.71 -12.75
C VAL A 396 -4.44 -9.25 -12.84
N PRO A 397 -3.99 -10.00 -11.82
CA PRO A 397 -4.21 -11.45 -11.79
C PRO A 397 -5.70 -11.82 -11.63
N GLY A 398 -6.48 -11.00 -10.91
CA GLY A 398 -7.92 -11.20 -10.73
C GLY A 398 -8.72 -11.20 -12.04
N LEU A 399 -8.32 -10.40 -13.03
CA LEU A 399 -8.91 -10.40 -14.38
C LEU A 399 -8.70 -11.74 -15.11
N LEU A 400 -7.55 -12.40 -14.89
CA LEU A 400 -7.31 -13.73 -15.42
C LEU A 400 -8.16 -14.78 -14.70
N VAL A 401 -8.28 -14.71 -13.37
CA VAL A 401 -9.15 -15.61 -12.59
C VAL A 401 -10.61 -15.47 -13.02
N ALA A 402 -11.09 -14.24 -13.24
CA ALA A 402 -12.41 -13.96 -13.78
C ALA A 402 -12.59 -14.53 -15.19
N TYR A 403 -11.59 -14.40 -16.07
CA TYR A 403 -11.61 -15.02 -17.39
C TYR A 403 -11.73 -16.55 -17.30
N CYS A 404 -10.93 -17.20 -16.45
CA CYS A 404 -10.99 -18.63 -16.20
C CYS A 404 -12.38 -19.08 -15.72
N ARG A 405 -13.02 -18.34 -14.81
CA ARG A 405 -14.38 -18.63 -14.36
C ARG A 405 -15.40 -18.50 -15.49
N ARG A 406 -15.33 -17.43 -16.29
CA ARG A 406 -16.24 -17.24 -17.44
C ARG A 406 -16.06 -18.37 -18.46
N PHE A 407 -14.82 -18.77 -18.73
CA PHE A 407 -14.53 -19.89 -19.62
C PHE A 407 -15.10 -21.21 -19.10
N ASP A 408 -14.96 -21.50 -17.79
CA ASP A 408 -15.58 -22.68 -17.15
C ASP A 408 -17.11 -22.69 -17.35
N VAL A 409 -17.77 -21.54 -17.15
CA VAL A 409 -19.22 -21.40 -17.35
C VAL A 409 -19.60 -21.65 -18.82
N GLN A 410 -18.87 -21.08 -19.78
CA GLN A 410 -19.13 -21.26 -21.21
C GLN A 410 -18.89 -22.69 -21.71
N THR A 411 -17.92 -23.39 -21.09
CA THR A 411 -17.59 -24.79 -21.41
C THR A 411 -18.38 -25.80 -20.59
N ARG A 412 -19.24 -25.35 -19.67
CA ARG A 412 -19.94 -26.18 -18.67
C ARG A 412 -18.98 -27.08 -17.87
N SER A 413 -17.76 -26.61 -17.66
CA SER A 413 -16.74 -27.28 -16.86
C SER A 413 -17.00 -27.07 -15.36
N SER A 414 -16.54 -28.00 -14.53
CA SER A 414 -16.71 -28.02 -13.06
C SER A 414 -15.88 -26.97 -12.31
N SER A 415 -15.70 -25.77 -12.88
CA SER A 415 -14.94 -24.65 -12.29
C SER A 415 -13.43 -24.93 -12.13
N VAL A 416 -12.88 -25.84 -12.94
CA VAL A 416 -11.50 -26.32 -12.79
C VAL A 416 -10.48 -25.22 -13.11
N TYR A 417 -10.70 -24.44 -14.17
CA TYR A 417 -9.81 -23.33 -14.50
C TYR A 417 -9.84 -22.27 -13.40
N TYR A 418 -11.03 -21.94 -12.89
CA TYR A 418 -11.21 -20.96 -11.81
C TYR A 418 -10.51 -21.38 -10.52
N ILE A 419 -10.74 -22.60 -10.03
CA ILE A 419 -10.16 -23.09 -8.77
C ILE A 419 -8.63 -23.13 -8.89
N SER A 420 -8.11 -23.73 -9.96
CA SER A 420 -6.66 -23.84 -10.12
C SER A 420 -5.97 -22.49 -10.32
N CYS A 421 -6.57 -21.55 -11.05
CA CYS A 421 -5.99 -20.21 -11.20
C CYS A 421 -6.05 -19.42 -9.87
N THR A 422 -7.09 -19.61 -9.05
CA THR A 422 -7.20 -18.99 -7.72
C THR A 422 -6.13 -19.56 -6.77
N ILE A 423 -5.91 -20.87 -6.78
CA ILE A 423 -4.83 -21.51 -6.01
C ILE A 423 -3.47 -21.00 -6.50
N ALA A 424 -3.26 -20.89 -7.81
CA ALA A 424 -2.01 -20.37 -8.36
C ALA A 424 -1.75 -18.91 -7.94
N TYR A 425 -2.79 -18.08 -7.85
CA TYR A 425 -2.68 -16.73 -7.29
C TYR A 425 -2.25 -16.76 -5.82
N ALA A 426 -2.88 -17.59 -5.00
CA ALA A 426 -2.51 -17.74 -3.59
C ALA A 426 -1.06 -18.23 -3.41
N VAL A 427 -0.63 -19.21 -4.21
CA VAL A 427 0.78 -19.67 -4.22
C VAL A 427 1.73 -18.55 -4.63
N GLY A 428 1.37 -17.79 -5.68
CA GLY A 428 2.16 -16.63 -6.10
C GLY A 428 2.29 -15.58 -5.00
N MET A 429 1.21 -15.28 -4.26
CA MET A 429 1.24 -14.36 -3.11
C MET A 429 2.09 -14.89 -1.95
N VAL A 430 2.10 -16.20 -1.69
CA VAL A 430 3.00 -16.77 -0.67
C VAL A 430 4.45 -16.63 -1.10
N LEU A 431 4.76 -16.87 -2.38
CA LEU A 431 6.10 -16.69 -2.93
C LEU A 431 6.55 -15.22 -2.84
N THR A 432 5.69 -14.24 -3.13
CA THR A 432 6.06 -12.82 -2.98
C THR A 432 6.46 -12.50 -1.54
N PHE A 433 5.71 -13.00 -0.54
CA PHE A 433 6.06 -12.76 0.86
C PHE A 433 7.34 -13.46 1.29
N ILE A 434 7.57 -14.71 0.86
CA ILE A 434 8.82 -15.44 1.16
C ILE A 434 10.02 -14.67 0.61
N VAL A 435 9.97 -14.23 -0.65
CA VAL A 435 11.12 -13.54 -1.24
C VAL A 435 11.28 -12.13 -0.66
N LEU A 436 10.19 -11.43 -0.34
CA LEU A 436 10.25 -10.15 0.40
C LEU A 436 10.96 -10.31 1.76
N ALA A 437 10.63 -11.37 2.51
CA ALA A 437 11.25 -11.66 3.80
C ALA A 437 12.75 -12.00 3.66
N LEU A 438 13.14 -12.76 2.64
CA LEU A 438 14.53 -13.16 2.41
C LEU A 438 15.40 -12.00 1.90
N MET A 439 14.90 -11.21 0.96
CA MET A 439 15.71 -10.21 0.24
C MET A 439 15.75 -8.85 0.93
N LYS A 440 14.86 -8.58 1.89
CA LYS A 440 14.77 -7.31 2.65
C LYS A 440 14.76 -6.04 1.78
N MET A 441 14.38 -6.18 0.51
CA MET A 441 14.28 -5.12 -0.49
C MET A 441 12.90 -5.21 -1.15
N GLY A 442 12.33 -4.07 -1.52
CA GLY A 442 11.05 -4.03 -2.24
C GLY A 442 11.14 -4.78 -3.57
N GLN A 443 10.27 -5.77 -3.76
CA GLN A 443 10.22 -6.58 -4.97
C GLN A 443 8.91 -6.37 -5.74
N PRO A 444 8.95 -6.46 -7.09
CA PRO A 444 7.77 -6.40 -7.92
C PRO A 444 6.89 -7.64 -7.70
N ALA A 445 5.68 -7.47 -7.14
CA ALA A 445 4.81 -8.60 -6.80
C ALA A 445 4.32 -9.36 -8.05
N LEU A 446 4.11 -8.65 -9.17
CA LEU A 446 3.69 -9.27 -10.43
C LEU A 446 4.72 -10.26 -10.97
N LEU A 447 6.00 -10.13 -10.58
CA LEU A 447 7.07 -11.06 -10.97
C LEU A 447 6.79 -12.51 -10.58
N TYR A 448 6.07 -12.72 -9.48
CA TYR A 448 5.72 -14.05 -8.99
C TYR A 448 4.27 -14.42 -9.35
N LEU A 449 3.34 -13.47 -9.27
CA LEU A 449 1.91 -13.71 -9.52
C LEU A 449 1.61 -14.07 -10.99
N VAL A 450 2.23 -13.35 -11.93
CA VAL A 450 1.99 -13.53 -13.37
C VAL A 450 2.41 -14.92 -13.85
N PRO A 451 3.67 -15.40 -13.61
CA PRO A 451 4.06 -16.73 -14.06
C PRO A 451 3.24 -17.83 -13.39
N CYS A 452 2.99 -17.75 -12.07
CA CYS A 452 2.20 -18.76 -11.37
C CYS A 452 0.81 -18.92 -12.00
N THR A 453 0.09 -17.82 -12.23
CA THR A 453 -1.28 -17.85 -12.76
C THR A 453 -1.35 -18.21 -14.25
N LEU A 454 -0.47 -17.65 -15.09
CA LEU A 454 -0.43 -17.93 -16.53
C LEU A 454 0.04 -19.34 -16.86
N ILE A 455 1.10 -19.83 -16.22
CA ILE A 455 1.64 -21.17 -16.45
C ILE A 455 0.61 -22.21 -16.03
N THR A 456 0.01 -22.07 -14.85
CA THR A 456 -1.01 -23.00 -14.35
C THR A 456 -2.22 -23.06 -15.28
N SER A 457 -2.74 -21.90 -15.70
CA SER A 457 -3.88 -21.83 -16.63
C SER A 457 -3.57 -22.45 -17.99
N SER A 458 -2.38 -22.18 -18.53
CA SER A 458 -1.91 -22.73 -19.80
C SER A 458 -1.72 -24.25 -19.73
N LEU A 459 -1.15 -24.75 -18.62
CA LEU A 459 -0.90 -26.17 -18.41
C LEU A 459 -2.21 -26.97 -18.31
N ILE A 460 -3.23 -26.41 -17.65
CA ILE A 460 -4.57 -27.04 -17.58
C ILE A 460 -5.22 -27.06 -18.96
N ALA A 461 -5.18 -25.95 -19.69
CA ALA A 461 -5.72 -25.86 -21.05
C ALA A 461 -5.03 -26.85 -22.01
N TRP A 462 -3.72 -27.04 -21.83
CA TRP A 462 -2.93 -28.01 -22.59
C TRP A 462 -3.30 -29.46 -22.22
N ARG A 463 -3.36 -29.81 -20.92
CA ARG A 463 -3.76 -31.15 -20.47
C ARG A 463 -5.18 -31.53 -20.90
N ARG A 464 -6.11 -30.57 -20.95
CA ARG A 464 -7.48 -30.78 -21.42
C ARG A 464 -7.61 -30.77 -22.95
N LYS A 465 -6.54 -30.49 -23.70
CA LYS A 465 -6.54 -30.33 -25.16
C LYS A 465 -7.47 -29.21 -25.64
N GLU A 466 -7.80 -28.26 -24.78
CA GLU A 466 -8.69 -27.12 -25.07
C GLU A 466 -7.93 -25.83 -25.41
N MET A 467 -6.58 -25.89 -25.46
CA MET A 467 -5.71 -24.72 -25.61
C MET A 467 -6.08 -23.82 -26.80
N LYS A 468 -6.48 -24.37 -27.95
CA LYS A 468 -6.89 -23.56 -29.11
C LYS A 468 -8.16 -22.73 -28.83
N LYS A 469 -9.13 -23.32 -28.11
CA LYS A 469 -10.40 -22.68 -27.72
C LYS A 469 -10.15 -21.65 -26.61
N PHE A 470 -9.32 -22.00 -25.63
CA PHE A 470 -8.90 -21.11 -24.55
C PHE A 470 -8.13 -19.90 -25.09
N TRP A 471 -7.18 -20.11 -26.02
CA TRP A 471 -6.35 -19.05 -26.61
C TRP A 471 -7.16 -18.02 -27.41
N LYS A 472 -8.08 -18.49 -28.26
CA LYS A 472 -8.92 -17.65 -29.11
C LYS A 472 -10.09 -17.01 -28.37
N GLY A 473 -10.45 -17.53 -27.19
CA GLY A 473 -11.71 -17.20 -26.53
C GLY A 473 -12.91 -17.84 -27.21
N SER A 474 -14.04 -17.90 -26.49
CA SER A 474 -15.32 -18.17 -27.15
C SER A 474 -15.65 -16.95 -27.99
N SER A 475 -15.71 -17.12 -29.31
CA SER A 475 -16.00 -16.03 -30.25
C SER A 475 -17.18 -15.18 -29.77
N TYR A 476 -16.94 -13.94 -29.34
CA TYR A 476 -17.95 -12.87 -29.29
C TYR A 476 -18.34 -12.42 -30.72
N GLN A 477 -18.39 -13.36 -31.66
CA GLN A 477 -18.95 -13.14 -32.97
C GLN A 477 -20.27 -13.88 -32.99
N VAL A 478 -21.33 -13.10 -32.85
CA VAL A 478 -22.62 -13.38 -33.48
C VAL A 478 -22.31 -13.69 -34.94
N GLY A 479 -22.13 -14.97 -35.24
CA GLY A 479 -22.05 -15.48 -36.59
C GLY A 479 -23.40 -15.26 -37.22
N TRP A 480 -23.57 -14.13 -37.88
CA TRP A 480 -24.50 -14.01 -38.97
C TRP A 480 -24.04 -15.02 -40.02
N MET A 481 -24.78 -16.09 -40.20
CA MET A 481 -24.82 -16.80 -41.47
C MET A 481 -26.16 -16.44 -42.13
N PRO A 482 -26.17 -15.99 -43.39
CA PRO A 482 -27.39 -15.75 -44.16
C PRO A 482 -28.18 -17.03 -44.42
#